data_AF-A0A931CF09-F1
#
_entry.id   AF-A0A931CF09-F1
#
_cell.length_a   1.000
_cell.length_b   1.000
_cell.length_c   1.000
_cell.angle_alpha   90.00
_cell.angle_beta   90.00
_cell.angle_gamma   90.00
#
_symmetry.space_group_name_H-M   'P 1'
#
loop_
_entity.id
_entity.type
_entity.pdbx_description
1 polymer ?
#
loop_
_entity_poly.entity_id
_entity_poly.type
_entity_poly.pdbx_seq_one_letter_code
_entity_poly.pdbx_strand_id
1 'polypeptide(L)'
;MKQLSDLLREAKAEAPPLRLDVDNVVAAGRTRRRRRNTGWALGAVVTVAATIAVPQVLARPETRRPPVVAATSATPSSSPGFFPFRALSQPYRVGELRVEEPHQMGVDGSMARIERDGEEMGALWILPPGVSNFTWGDGVSLGSTTVNGRRGEYRRAGKETGGPEYLEWQYAEGATALVWLSPRLDHAEGKAVAEAFEPVGDVPATVGFRLGYVPGDYQLMQVNTGAAAPMPMRLSFLTTEAALVRLRDDQAFAADDELRGAALSVSLTRARSSRYPDGEVECAEGECRLWRKDAGVLLQAKGLPAEEPGMKRMLLSVTPAEDVPVDDAVPASARLPRR
;
A
#
# COMPACT_ATOMS: atom_id res chain seq x y z
N MET A 1 15.94 -41.69 -20.90
CA MET A 1 15.64 -40.46 -20.14
C MET A 1 14.57 -39.70 -20.92
N LYS A 2 13.40 -39.43 -20.32
CA LYS A 2 12.36 -38.60 -20.97
C LYS A 2 12.84 -37.15 -21.03
N GLN A 3 12.57 -36.43 -22.11
CA GLN A 3 12.87 -34.99 -22.17
C GLN A 3 11.91 -34.24 -21.24
N LEU A 4 12.37 -33.12 -20.67
CA LEU A 4 11.57 -32.24 -19.81
C LEU A 4 10.25 -31.81 -20.48
N SER A 5 10.26 -31.66 -21.80
CA SER A 5 9.09 -31.35 -22.63
C SER A 5 8.00 -32.44 -22.57
N ASP A 6 8.40 -33.71 -22.44
CA ASP A 6 7.45 -34.83 -22.33
C ASP A 6 6.87 -34.92 -20.92
N LEU A 7 7.67 -34.62 -19.88
CA LEU A 7 7.18 -34.56 -18.49
C LEU A 7 6.16 -33.44 -18.29
N LEU A 8 6.38 -32.27 -18.90
CA LEU A 8 5.43 -31.15 -18.84
C LEU A 8 4.15 -31.44 -19.63
N ARG A 9 4.25 -32.18 -20.74
CA ARG A 9 3.07 -32.58 -21.55
C ARG A 9 2.22 -33.62 -20.81
N GLU A 10 2.86 -34.57 -20.13
CA GLU A 10 2.21 -35.60 -19.31
C GLU A 10 1.52 -34.97 -18.08
N ALA A 11 2.20 -34.05 -17.39
CA ALA A 11 1.61 -33.31 -16.27
C ALA A 11 0.40 -32.44 -16.66
N LYS A 12 0.39 -31.89 -17.88
CA LYS A 12 -0.74 -31.09 -18.39
C LYS A 12 -1.95 -31.95 -18.78
N ALA A 13 -1.73 -33.22 -19.12
CA ALA A 13 -2.81 -34.14 -19.51
C ALA A 13 -3.62 -34.65 -18.30
N GLU A 14 -3.04 -34.68 -17.11
CA GLU A 14 -3.67 -35.18 -15.87
C GLU A 14 -4.09 -34.08 -14.88
N ALA A 15 -4.16 -32.81 -15.32
CA ALA A 15 -4.59 -31.74 -14.44
C ALA A 15 -6.04 -31.98 -13.94
N PRO A 16 -6.28 -32.08 -12.63
CA PRO A 16 -7.62 -32.23 -12.09
C PRO A 16 -8.49 -31.04 -12.53
N PRO A 17 -9.79 -31.25 -12.82
CA PRO A 17 -10.67 -30.14 -13.18
C PRO A 17 -10.65 -29.11 -12.05
N LEU A 18 -10.39 -27.84 -12.41
CA LEU A 18 -10.40 -26.71 -11.50
C LEU A 18 -11.78 -26.67 -10.80
N ARG A 19 -11.79 -27.01 -9.51
CA ARG A 19 -13.01 -27.04 -8.68
C ARG A 19 -13.56 -25.63 -8.38
N LEU A 20 -12.84 -24.60 -8.78
CA LEU A 20 -13.18 -23.19 -8.58
C LEU A 20 -13.34 -22.52 -9.94
N ASP A 21 -14.60 -22.36 -10.33
CA ASP A 21 -14.98 -21.52 -11.46
C ASP A 21 -14.71 -20.04 -11.15
N VAL A 22 -14.40 -19.27 -12.19
CA VAL A 22 -14.17 -17.82 -12.14
C VAL A 22 -15.35 -17.11 -11.48
N ASP A 23 -16.58 -17.59 -11.73
CA ASP A 23 -17.79 -17.05 -11.13
C ASP A 23 -17.85 -17.19 -9.61
N ASN A 24 -17.27 -18.26 -9.04
CA ASN A 24 -17.22 -18.45 -7.58
C ASN A 24 -16.28 -17.43 -6.94
N VAL A 25 -15.17 -17.11 -7.61
CA VAL A 25 -14.22 -16.08 -7.15
C VAL A 25 -14.85 -14.69 -7.23
N VAL A 26 -15.57 -14.39 -8.31
CA VAL A 26 -16.29 -13.12 -8.49
C VAL A 26 -17.42 -12.98 -7.46
N ALA A 27 -18.16 -14.05 -7.17
CA ALA A 27 -19.22 -14.07 -6.17
C ALA A 27 -18.69 -13.86 -4.73
N ALA A 28 -17.57 -14.51 -4.37
CA ALA A 28 -16.89 -14.29 -3.09
C ALA A 28 -16.42 -12.84 -2.94
N GLY A 29 -15.81 -12.26 -3.99
CA GLY A 29 -15.37 -10.87 -4.01
C GLY A 29 -16.53 -9.87 -3.87
N ARG A 30 -17.64 -10.07 -4.60
CA ARG A 30 -18.84 -9.21 -4.51
C ARG A 30 -19.48 -9.25 -3.12
N THR A 31 -19.51 -10.43 -2.49
CA THR A 31 -20.06 -10.60 -1.14
C THR A 31 -19.23 -9.85 -0.10
N ARG A 32 -17.89 -9.92 -0.20
CA ARG A 32 -16.98 -9.18 0.67
C ARG A 32 -17.13 -7.66 0.50
N ARG A 33 -17.29 -7.18 -0.74
CA ARG A 33 -17.53 -5.76 -1.04
C ARG A 33 -18.87 -5.25 -0.49
N ARG A 34 -19.95 -6.04 -0.58
CA ARG A 34 -21.26 -5.65 -0.03
C ARG A 34 -21.22 -5.48 1.49
N ARG A 35 -20.55 -6.38 2.22
CA ARG A 35 -20.43 -6.28 3.68
C ARG A 35 -19.69 -5.01 4.13
N ARG A 36 -18.67 -4.58 3.38
CA ARG A 36 -17.96 -3.32 3.63
C ARG A 36 -18.85 -2.09 3.53
N ASN A 37 -19.64 -2.01 2.47
CA ASN A 37 -20.44 -0.81 2.21
C ASN A 37 -21.63 -0.68 3.17
N THR A 38 -22.09 -1.77 3.79
CA THR A 38 -23.17 -1.74 4.78
C THR A 38 -22.70 -1.38 6.19
N GLY A 39 -21.41 -1.53 6.51
CA GLY A 39 -20.88 -1.28 7.87
C GLY A 39 -20.66 0.21 8.21
N TRP A 40 -20.44 1.07 7.22
CA TRP A 40 -20.11 2.49 7.45
C TRP A 40 -21.32 3.41 7.64
N ALA A 41 -22.55 2.91 7.48
CA ALA A 41 -23.76 3.74 7.51
C ALA A 41 -24.49 3.80 8.88
N LEU A 42 -23.99 3.15 9.93
CA LEU A 42 -24.70 3.03 11.22
C LEU A 42 -24.09 3.85 12.38
N GLY A 43 -23.20 4.80 12.09
CA GLY A 43 -22.41 5.49 13.10
C GLY A 43 -22.67 6.98 13.28
N ALA A 44 -23.92 7.46 13.35
CA ALA A 44 -24.25 8.79 13.91
C ALA A 44 -25.77 9.01 14.07
N VAL A 45 -26.38 8.45 15.13
CA VAL A 45 -27.60 9.03 15.72
C VAL A 45 -27.44 8.97 17.24
N VAL A 46 -26.83 10.00 17.82
CA VAL A 46 -26.90 10.26 19.26
C VAL A 46 -28.10 11.17 19.48
N THR A 47 -29.25 10.59 19.84
CA THR A 47 -30.39 11.34 20.36
C THR A 47 -30.15 11.68 21.83
N VAL A 48 -29.77 12.92 22.10
CA VAL A 48 -29.81 13.52 23.43
C VAL A 48 -31.27 13.77 23.78
N ALA A 49 -31.81 13.03 24.75
CA ALA A 49 -33.11 13.30 25.35
C ALA A 49 -32.91 14.11 26.64
N ALA A 50 -33.05 15.43 26.54
CA ALA A 50 -33.25 16.32 27.68
C ALA A 50 -34.68 16.86 27.61
N THR A 51 -35.57 16.33 28.45
CA THR A 51 -36.96 16.77 28.58
C THR A 51 -37.07 17.81 29.68
N ILE A 52 -37.25 19.08 29.31
CA ILE A 52 -37.92 20.10 30.13
C ILE A 52 -38.79 20.97 29.21
N ALA A 53 -40.05 21.11 29.60
CA ALA A 53 -41.18 21.66 28.83
C ALA A 53 -41.32 23.18 28.91
N VAL A 54 -41.83 23.82 27.84
CA VAL A 54 -42.51 25.14 27.82
C VAL A 54 -43.55 25.16 26.68
N PRO A 55 -44.75 25.79 26.84
CA PRO A 55 -45.92 25.54 25.99
C PRO A 55 -46.05 26.43 24.73
N GLN A 56 -47.06 26.09 23.94
CA GLN A 56 -47.39 26.44 22.56
C GLN A 56 -47.62 27.93 22.26
N VAL A 57 -47.27 28.35 21.03
CA VAL A 57 -47.94 29.42 20.29
C VAL A 57 -48.10 29.02 18.81
N LEU A 58 -49.33 29.18 18.32
CA LEU A 58 -49.83 28.87 16.98
C LEU A 58 -49.08 29.61 15.85
N ALA A 59 -48.73 28.90 14.77
CA ALA A 59 -48.50 29.50 13.46
C ALA A 59 -48.76 28.51 12.30
N ARG A 60 -49.80 28.85 11.52
CA ARG A 60 -50.05 28.67 10.07
C ARG A 60 -49.73 27.33 9.37
N PRO A 61 -50.72 26.71 8.67
CA PRO A 61 -50.43 25.65 7.71
C PRO A 61 -49.75 26.23 6.46
N GLU A 62 -48.46 25.94 6.27
CA GLU A 62 -47.80 26.11 4.98
C GLU A 62 -48.18 24.97 4.04
N THR A 63 -48.59 25.33 2.83
CA THR A 63 -48.85 24.43 1.72
C THR A 63 -47.59 23.63 1.39
N ARG A 64 -47.58 22.35 1.79
CA ARG A 64 -46.47 21.41 1.58
C ARG A 64 -46.25 21.17 0.07
N ARG A 65 -45.26 21.85 -0.51
CA ARG A 65 -44.75 21.53 -1.85
C ARG A 65 -44.17 20.12 -1.80
N PRO A 66 -44.58 19.20 -2.70
CA PRO A 66 -44.01 17.85 -2.71
C PRO A 66 -42.49 17.94 -2.91
N PRO A 67 -41.70 17.14 -2.19
CA PRO A 67 -40.26 17.14 -2.37
C PRO A 67 -39.96 16.74 -3.81
N VAL A 68 -39.32 17.66 -4.56
CA VAL A 68 -38.67 17.31 -5.81
C VAL A 68 -37.56 16.35 -5.42
N VAL A 69 -37.76 15.06 -5.72
CA VAL A 69 -36.72 14.04 -5.59
C VAL A 69 -35.63 14.45 -6.56
N ALA A 70 -34.56 15.06 -6.05
CA ALA A 70 -33.38 15.34 -6.84
C ALA A 70 -32.91 14.00 -7.42
N ALA A 71 -32.94 13.89 -8.75
CA ALA A 71 -32.41 12.73 -9.43
C ALA A 71 -30.95 12.58 -9.01
N THR A 72 -30.66 11.51 -8.25
CA THR A 72 -29.30 11.13 -7.89
C THR A 72 -28.56 10.88 -9.20
N SER A 73 -27.78 11.86 -9.65
CA SER A 73 -26.89 11.68 -10.79
C SER A 73 -26.00 10.50 -10.46
N ALA A 74 -26.17 9.40 -11.18
CA ALA A 74 -25.34 8.22 -11.02
C ALA A 74 -23.89 8.66 -11.20
N THR A 75 -23.10 8.54 -10.14
CA THR A 75 -21.68 8.88 -10.16
C THR A 75 -21.03 8.07 -11.28
N PRO A 76 -20.29 8.70 -12.21
CA PRO A 76 -19.73 7.99 -13.34
C PRO A 76 -18.90 6.80 -12.87
N SER A 77 -19.16 5.68 -13.54
CA SER A 77 -18.46 4.39 -13.41
C SER A 77 -16.96 4.62 -13.28
N SER A 78 -16.39 4.16 -12.16
CA SER A 78 -14.96 4.17 -11.92
C SER A 78 -14.24 3.54 -13.10
N SER A 79 -13.44 4.34 -13.80
CA SER A 79 -12.38 3.89 -14.71
C SER A 79 -11.50 2.82 -14.02
N PRO A 80 -10.71 2.04 -14.78
CA PRO A 80 -9.91 0.93 -14.25
C PRO A 80 -9.19 1.32 -12.96
N GLY A 81 -9.38 0.50 -11.92
CA GLY A 81 -9.17 0.85 -10.52
C GLY A 81 -7.82 1.50 -10.26
N PHE A 82 -7.85 2.80 -10.00
CA PHE A 82 -6.74 3.48 -9.34
C PHE A 82 -6.73 2.98 -7.89
N PHE A 83 -5.62 2.41 -7.45
CA PHE A 83 -5.33 2.27 -6.02
C PHE A 83 -4.67 3.56 -5.56
N PRO A 84 -5.40 4.50 -4.94
CA PRO A 84 -4.72 5.60 -4.28
C PRO A 84 -3.89 5.01 -3.15
N PHE A 85 -2.57 5.16 -3.22
CA PHE A 85 -1.76 4.95 -2.04
C PHE A 85 -2.10 6.08 -1.07
N ARG A 86 -2.50 5.68 0.13
CA ARG A 86 -2.96 6.58 1.17
C ARG A 86 -2.10 6.34 2.39
N ALA A 87 -1.54 7.41 2.93
CA ALA A 87 -0.90 7.32 4.23
C ALA A 87 -2.00 7.06 5.27
N LEU A 88 -1.83 6.00 6.05
CA LEU A 88 -2.76 5.62 7.11
C LEU A 88 -2.37 6.22 8.47
N SER A 89 -1.23 6.91 8.54
CA SER A 89 -0.76 7.66 9.71
C SER A 89 -0.18 9.02 9.29
N GLN A 90 -0.33 10.00 10.19
CA GLN A 90 0.53 11.18 10.25
C GLN A 90 1.75 10.87 11.14
N PRO A 91 2.84 11.65 11.05
CA PRO A 91 3.95 11.51 11.97
C PRO A 91 3.50 11.91 13.39
N TYR A 92 3.99 11.21 14.41
CA TYR A 92 3.66 11.51 15.81
C TYR A 92 4.83 11.19 16.74
N ARG A 93 4.73 11.62 18.01
CA ARG A 93 5.76 11.40 19.02
C ARG A 93 5.19 10.67 20.24
N VAL A 94 6.02 9.83 20.84
CA VAL A 94 5.74 9.10 22.08
C VAL A 94 6.97 9.18 22.97
N GLY A 95 6.97 10.12 23.93
CA GLY A 95 8.18 10.44 24.68
C GLY A 95 9.30 10.89 23.74
N GLU A 96 10.42 10.17 23.75
CA GLU A 96 11.58 10.41 22.89
C GLU A 96 11.47 9.72 21.51
N LEU A 97 10.50 8.83 21.34
CA LEU A 97 10.27 8.15 20.07
C LEU A 97 9.54 9.06 19.10
N ARG A 98 9.98 9.06 17.85
CA ARG A 98 9.32 9.71 16.72
C ARG A 98 8.89 8.65 15.72
N VAL A 99 7.60 8.61 15.40
CA VAL A 99 7.09 7.82 14.29
C VAL A 99 7.04 8.72 13.07
N GLU A 100 7.80 8.37 12.05
CA GLU A 100 7.88 9.14 10.82
C GLU A 100 6.61 8.99 9.97
N GLU A 101 6.55 9.76 8.89
CA GLU A 101 5.62 9.50 7.81
C GLU A 101 5.89 8.14 7.15
N PRO A 102 4.86 7.48 6.62
CA PRO A 102 5.06 6.24 5.89
C PRO A 102 5.97 6.44 4.68
N HIS A 103 7.07 5.71 4.66
CA HIS A 103 8.08 5.78 3.60
C HIS A 103 8.00 4.58 2.67
N GLN A 104 7.26 3.54 3.03
CA GLN A 104 6.85 2.47 2.13
C GLN A 104 5.33 2.39 2.15
N MET A 105 4.72 2.36 0.98
CA MET A 105 3.28 2.15 0.82
C MET A 105 3.04 1.21 -0.33
N GLY A 106 2.15 0.24 -0.12
CA GLY A 106 1.78 -0.78 -1.06
C GLY A 106 0.28 -1.04 -0.99
N VAL A 107 -0.20 -1.90 -1.88
CA VAL A 107 -1.58 -2.43 -1.80
C VAL A 107 -1.84 -3.22 -0.51
N ASP A 108 -0.77 -3.69 0.12
CA ASP A 108 -0.70 -4.45 1.37
C ASP A 108 -0.64 -3.58 2.64
N GLY A 109 -0.40 -2.28 2.49
CA GLY A 109 -0.41 -1.34 3.60
C GLY A 109 0.70 -0.32 3.53
N SER A 110 0.99 0.31 4.66
CA SER A 110 2.01 1.35 4.77
C SER A 110 2.95 1.09 5.93
N MET A 111 4.23 1.39 5.77
CA MET A 111 5.27 1.26 6.80
C MET A 111 5.89 2.61 7.10
N ALA A 112 5.90 2.95 8.39
CA ALA A 112 6.59 4.11 8.97
C ALA A 112 7.77 3.63 9.83
N ARG A 113 8.82 4.46 9.91
CA ARG A 113 9.94 4.21 10.82
C ARG A 113 9.61 4.73 12.21
N ILE A 114 10.21 4.09 13.21
CA ILE A 114 10.22 4.56 14.59
C ILE A 114 11.66 4.92 14.91
N GLU A 115 11.92 6.16 15.30
CA GLU A 115 13.25 6.70 15.55
C GLU A 115 13.40 7.22 16.98
N ARG A 116 14.63 7.16 17.50
CA ARG A 116 15.10 7.88 18.69
C ARG A 116 16.41 8.57 18.31
N ASP A 117 16.49 9.88 18.47
CA ASP A 117 17.67 10.69 18.13
C ASP A 117 18.22 10.46 16.70
N GLY A 118 17.32 10.23 15.73
CA GLY A 118 17.66 9.97 14.33
C GLY A 118 18.14 8.55 14.03
N GLU A 119 18.17 7.67 15.04
CA GLU A 119 18.47 6.26 14.88
C GLU A 119 17.18 5.42 14.81
N GLU A 120 17.13 4.44 13.91
CA GLU A 120 15.97 3.57 13.74
C GLU A 120 15.84 2.57 14.90
N MET A 121 14.76 2.66 15.66
CA MET A 121 14.43 1.79 16.78
C MET A 121 13.54 0.61 16.35
N GLY A 122 12.70 0.81 15.33
CA GLY A 122 11.78 -0.19 14.81
C GLY A 122 10.93 0.36 13.67
N ALA A 123 9.84 -0.32 13.35
CA ALA A 123 8.93 0.07 12.29
C ALA A 123 7.46 -0.19 12.65
N LEU A 124 6.58 0.70 12.24
CA LEU A 124 5.13 0.57 12.34
C LEU A 124 4.58 0.17 10.96
N TRP A 125 3.92 -0.98 10.86
CA TRP A 125 3.15 -1.34 9.67
C TRP A 125 1.65 -1.16 9.95
N ILE A 126 0.95 -0.62 8.96
CA ILE A 126 -0.47 -0.34 9.03
C ILE A 126 -1.12 -1.01 7.82
N LEU A 127 -1.89 -2.05 8.09
CA LEU A 127 -2.60 -2.82 7.07
C LEU A 127 -4.04 -2.31 7.01
N PRO A 128 -4.53 -1.87 5.84
CA PRO A 128 -5.91 -1.42 5.70
C PRO A 128 -6.86 -2.59 5.92
N PRO A 129 -8.17 -2.30 6.09
CA PRO A 129 -9.15 -3.36 6.20
C PRO A 129 -8.97 -4.42 5.10
N GLY A 130 -9.23 -5.68 5.45
CA GLY A 130 -9.32 -6.83 4.54
C GLY A 130 -8.06 -7.22 3.78
N VAL A 131 -6.93 -6.56 4.04
CA VAL A 131 -5.62 -7.15 3.80
C VAL A 131 -5.39 -8.15 4.93
N SER A 132 -5.24 -9.42 4.58
CA SER A 132 -4.80 -10.42 5.55
C SER A 132 -3.46 -9.97 6.07
N ASN A 133 -3.19 -10.17 7.36
CA ASN A 133 -1.83 -9.97 7.81
C ASN A 133 -0.95 -10.89 6.96
N PHE A 134 0.00 -10.31 6.23
CA PHE A 134 0.82 -10.95 5.19
C PHE A 134 1.71 -12.09 5.74
N THR A 135 1.43 -12.56 6.96
CA THR A 135 1.97 -13.75 7.60
C THR A 135 3.46 -13.87 7.38
N TRP A 136 4.24 -13.21 8.23
CA TRP A 136 5.62 -13.62 8.49
C TRP A 136 5.68 -15.01 9.17
N GLY A 137 4.96 -15.99 8.61
CA GLY A 137 4.72 -17.34 9.12
C GLY A 137 3.60 -17.44 10.17
N ASP A 138 3.43 -18.68 10.66
CA ASP A 138 2.68 -19.04 11.87
C ASP A 138 3.40 -18.49 13.10
N GLY A 139 3.53 -17.16 13.21
CA GLY A 139 4.32 -16.53 14.25
C GLY A 139 3.89 -17.00 15.63
N VAL A 140 4.86 -17.34 16.48
CA VAL A 140 4.63 -17.90 17.81
C VAL A 140 4.13 -16.79 18.73
N SER A 141 2.99 -17.01 19.38
CA SER A 141 2.46 -16.11 20.41
C SER A 141 3.43 -16.05 21.60
N LEU A 142 3.79 -14.84 22.01
CA LEU A 142 4.62 -14.57 23.19
C LEU A 142 3.79 -14.06 24.37
N GLY A 143 2.55 -13.63 24.13
CA GLY A 143 1.65 -13.11 25.14
C GLY A 143 0.61 -12.15 24.57
N SER A 144 -0.49 -11.97 25.27
CA SER A 144 -1.55 -11.02 24.91
C SER A 144 -1.41 -9.69 25.65
N THR A 145 -1.86 -8.61 25.03
CA THR A 145 -1.96 -7.27 25.64
C THR A 145 -3.24 -6.56 25.21
N THR A 146 -3.40 -5.31 25.63
CA THR A 146 -4.45 -4.42 25.13
C THR A 146 -3.83 -3.15 24.58
N VAL A 147 -4.36 -2.67 23.47
CA VAL A 147 -3.98 -1.40 22.83
C VAL A 147 -5.26 -0.61 22.59
N ASN A 148 -5.42 0.53 23.26
CA ASN A 148 -6.63 1.37 23.17
C ASN A 148 -7.94 0.57 23.36
N GLY A 149 -7.96 -0.34 24.34
CA GLY A 149 -9.10 -1.20 24.65
C GLY A 149 -9.35 -2.36 23.68
N ARG A 150 -8.51 -2.52 22.65
CA ARG A 150 -8.58 -3.64 21.70
C ARG A 150 -7.53 -4.69 22.03
N ARG A 151 -7.79 -5.95 21.66
CA ARG A 151 -6.85 -7.05 21.85
C ARG A 151 -5.60 -6.83 20.99
N GLY A 152 -4.44 -6.87 21.64
CA GLY A 152 -3.14 -6.96 20.99
C GLY A 152 -2.45 -8.27 21.36
N GLU A 153 -1.45 -8.66 20.58
CA GLU A 153 -0.68 -9.88 20.76
C GLU A 153 0.78 -9.64 20.41
N TYR A 154 1.68 -9.97 21.33
CA TYR A 154 3.10 -10.04 21.05
C TYR A 154 3.39 -11.37 20.37
N ARG A 155 4.12 -11.32 19.27
CA ARG A 155 4.43 -12.48 18.44
C ARG A 155 5.88 -12.46 18.02
N ARG A 156 6.41 -13.64 17.69
CA ARG A 156 7.71 -13.79 17.04
C ARG A 156 7.50 -14.27 15.61
N ALA A 157 8.11 -13.61 14.64
CA ALA A 157 8.04 -14.03 13.24
C ALA A 157 8.72 -15.39 13.03
N GLY A 158 8.22 -16.18 12.07
CA GLY A 158 8.72 -17.51 11.72
C GLY A 158 8.24 -18.65 12.62
N LYS A 159 8.38 -19.89 12.14
CA LYS A 159 8.07 -21.13 12.89
C LYS A 159 9.22 -21.59 13.79
N GLU A 160 10.45 -21.18 13.46
CA GLU A 160 11.68 -21.54 14.17
C GLU A 160 12.18 -20.37 15.01
N THR A 161 12.73 -20.67 16.19
CA THR A 161 13.17 -19.68 17.19
C THR A 161 14.25 -18.77 16.60
N GLY A 162 13.91 -17.49 16.37
CA GLY A 162 14.92 -16.48 16.01
C GLY A 162 14.42 -15.32 15.16
N GLY A 163 13.18 -15.36 14.65
CA GLY A 163 12.63 -14.20 13.93
C GLY A 163 12.39 -12.99 14.84
N PRO A 164 12.26 -11.79 14.25
CA PRO A 164 12.01 -10.59 15.02
C PRO A 164 10.65 -10.62 15.73
N GLU A 165 10.57 -9.97 16.89
CA GLU A 165 9.34 -9.84 17.65
C GLU A 165 8.52 -8.65 17.16
N TYR A 166 7.20 -8.73 17.29
CA TYR A 166 6.30 -7.64 16.96
C TYR A 166 5.07 -7.64 17.86
N LEU A 167 4.52 -6.46 18.12
CA LEU A 167 3.20 -6.29 18.70
C LEU A 167 2.19 -6.11 17.56
N GLU A 168 1.22 -7.00 17.45
CA GLU A 168 0.11 -6.93 16.50
C GLU A 168 -1.18 -6.52 17.22
N TRP A 169 -1.99 -5.61 16.65
CA TRP A 169 -3.32 -5.30 17.16
C TRP A 169 -4.28 -4.88 16.05
N GLN A 170 -5.58 -5.08 16.27
CA GLN A 170 -6.59 -4.51 15.39
C GLN A 170 -6.81 -3.05 15.77
N TYR A 171 -6.65 -2.11 14.84
CA TYR A 171 -6.98 -0.69 15.08
C TYR A 171 -8.38 -0.31 14.57
N ALA A 172 -8.91 -1.08 13.61
CA ALA A 172 -10.27 -0.94 13.10
C ALA A 172 -10.85 -2.31 12.70
N GLU A 173 -12.14 -2.38 12.35
CA GLU A 173 -12.75 -3.65 11.95
C GLU A 173 -12.08 -4.22 10.69
N GLY A 174 -11.47 -5.40 10.84
CA GLY A 174 -10.76 -6.08 9.77
C GLY A 174 -9.46 -5.40 9.34
N ALA A 175 -8.94 -4.45 10.11
CA ALA A 175 -7.69 -3.74 9.86
C ALA A 175 -6.72 -3.93 11.03
N THR A 176 -5.45 -4.18 10.70
CA THR A 176 -4.42 -4.57 11.66
C THR A 176 -3.22 -3.64 11.54
N ALA A 177 -2.64 -3.28 12.67
CA ALA A 177 -1.36 -2.60 12.73
C ALA A 177 -0.39 -3.46 13.54
N LEU A 178 0.89 -3.22 13.34
CA LEU A 178 1.94 -3.89 14.08
C LEU A 178 3.17 -3.00 14.25
N VAL A 179 3.83 -3.16 15.39
CA VAL A 179 5.10 -2.52 15.70
C VAL A 179 6.17 -3.60 15.77
N TRP A 180 7.16 -3.51 14.89
CA TRP A 180 8.37 -4.32 14.96
C TRP A 180 9.21 -3.90 16.16
N LEU A 181 9.47 -4.86 17.03
CA LEU A 181 10.30 -4.70 18.20
C LEU A 181 11.74 -5.03 17.83
N SER A 182 12.67 -4.42 18.56
CA SER A 182 14.10 -4.65 18.41
C SER A 182 14.76 -4.64 19.78
N PRO A 183 16.04 -5.02 19.90
CA PRO A 183 16.77 -4.83 21.16
C PRO A 183 16.79 -3.38 21.66
N ARG A 184 16.43 -2.40 20.83
CA ARG A 184 16.39 -0.96 21.15
C ARG A 184 14.97 -0.39 21.30
N LEU A 185 13.96 -1.19 21.02
CA LEU A 185 12.54 -0.86 21.16
C LEU A 185 11.85 -2.02 21.88
N ASP A 186 11.72 -1.90 23.20
CA ASP A 186 11.18 -2.96 24.03
C ASP A 186 9.65 -3.09 23.94
N HIS A 187 9.09 -4.07 24.66
CA HIS A 187 7.64 -4.34 24.66
C HIS A 187 6.81 -3.16 25.18
N ALA A 188 7.30 -2.43 26.18
CA ALA A 188 6.59 -1.31 26.79
C ALA A 188 6.57 -0.11 25.86
N GLU A 189 7.71 0.19 25.24
CA GLU A 189 7.84 1.26 24.25
C GLU A 189 7.04 0.95 22.98
N GLY A 190 7.10 -0.28 22.48
CA GLY A 190 6.30 -0.71 21.34
C GLY A 190 4.79 -0.61 21.60
N LYS A 191 4.35 -0.90 22.84
CA LYS A 191 2.96 -0.70 23.27
C LYS A 191 2.59 0.78 23.31
N ALA A 192 3.46 1.64 23.84
CA ALA A 192 3.23 3.07 23.89
C ALA A 192 3.09 3.68 22.49
N VAL A 193 3.92 3.23 21.53
CA VAL A 193 3.77 3.57 20.10
C VAL A 193 2.40 3.13 19.58
N ALA A 194 2.01 1.88 19.84
CA ALA A 194 0.72 1.34 19.40
C ALA A 194 -0.48 2.07 20.01
N GLU A 195 -0.39 2.51 21.26
CA GLU A 195 -1.46 3.25 21.96
C GLU A 195 -1.59 4.71 21.47
N ALA A 196 -0.48 5.34 21.08
CA ALA A 196 -0.51 6.68 20.50
C ALA A 196 -0.90 6.70 19.01
N PHE A 197 -0.96 5.54 18.36
CA PHE A 197 -1.33 5.44 16.95
C PHE A 197 -2.80 5.86 16.73
N GLU A 198 -2.98 6.93 15.97
CA GLU A 198 -4.28 7.37 15.45
C GLU A 198 -4.33 7.17 13.94
N PRO A 199 -5.23 6.31 13.42
CA PRO A 199 -5.40 6.16 11.99
C PRO A 199 -5.95 7.47 11.42
N VAL A 200 -5.24 8.05 10.46
CA VAL A 200 -5.74 9.21 9.74
C VAL A 200 -6.61 8.79 8.56
N GLY A 201 -7.51 9.68 8.16
CA GLY A 201 -8.29 9.51 6.93
C GLY A 201 -7.41 9.48 5.69
N ASP A 202 -8.05 9.44 4.52
CA ASP A 202 -7.41 9.26 3.22
C ASP A 202 -6.46 10.42 2.83
N VAL A 203 -5.25 10.46 3.40
CA VAL A 203 -4.23 11.43 3.02
C VAL A 203 -3.62 10.98 1.68
N PRO A 204 -3.87 11.71 0.58
CA PRO A 204 -3.20 11.45 -0.68
C PRO A 204 -1.74 11.71 -0.43
N ALA A 205 -0.94 10.81 -0.92
CA ALA A 205 0.43 10.85 -0.57
C ALA A 205 1.18 11.59 -1.76
N THR A 206 2.40 12.11 -1.63
CA THR A 206 3.16 12.95 -2.61
C THR A 206 4.50 12.36 -3.13
N VAL A 207 4.67 12.10 -4.43
CA VAL A 207 5.99 11.61 -4.96
C VAL A 207 6.79 12.76 -5.53
N GLY A 208 8.12 12.68 -5.45
CA GLY A 208 9.05 13.69 -5.97
C GLY A 208 9.15 13.70 -7.50
N PHE A 209 8.43 12.81 -8.17
CA PHE A 209 8.38 12.74 -9.62
C PHE A 209 7.04 12.23 -10.14
N ARG A 210 6.74 12.57 -11.39
CA ARG A 210 5.58 12.12 -12.14
C ARG A 210 6.05 11.18 -13.26
N LEU A 211 5.34 10.07 -13.44
CA LEU A 211 5.52 9.18 -14.59
C LEU A 211 4.46 9.48 -15.64
N GLY A 212 4.87 10.03 -16.78
CA GLY A 212 3.97 10.28 -17.91
C GLY A 212 3.59 9.03 -18.70
N TYR A 213 4.26 7.90 -18.49
CA TYR A 213 4.00 6.66 -19.19
C TYR A 213 4.25 5.45 -18.29
N VAL A 214 3.30 4.52 -18.28
CA VAL A 214 3.44 3.15 -17.75
C VAL A 214 2.82 2.22 -18.80
N PRO A 215 3.42 1.06 -19.10
CA PRO A 215 2.82 0.10 -20.02
C PRO A 215 1.39 -0.30 -19.58
N GLY A 216 0.49 -0.50 -20.54
CA GLY A 216 -0.95 -0.50 -20.28
C GLY A 216 -1.47 -1.62 -19.38
N ASP A 217 -0.74 -2.72 -19.27
CA ASP A 217 -1.06 -3.87 -18.42
C ASP A 217 -0.43 -3.78 -17.02
N TYR A 218 0.48 -2.82 -16.79
CA TYR A 218 1.14 -2.64 -15.51
C TYR A 218 0.35 -1.73 -14.56
N GLN A 219 0.36 -2.09 -13.28
CA GLN A 219 -0.25 -1.34 -12.18
C GLN A 219 0.81 -1.00 -11.14
N LEU A 220 0.74 0.21 -10.58
CA LEU A 220 1.59 0.58 -9.46
C LEU A 220 1.18 -0.23 -8.24
N MET A 221 2.12 -0.96 -7.66
CA MET A 221 1.90 -1.87 -6.54
C MET A 221 2.53 -1.40 -5.25
N GLN A 222 3.65 -0.67 -5.36
CA GLN A 222 4.38 -0.19 -4.20
C GLN A 222 5.15 1.08 -4.53
N VAL A 223 5.23 1.96 -3.54
CA VAL A 223 6.10 3.13 -3.49
C VAL A 223 7.00 2.98 -2.26
N ASN A 224 8.30 3.18 -2.42
CA ASN A 224 9.26 3.29 -1.34
C ASN A 224 10.04 4.60 -1.53
N THR A 225 10.12 5.48 -0.54
CA THR A 225 10.81 6.77 -0.65
C THR A 225 12.22 6.76 -0.07
N GLY A 226 12.67 5.66 0.53
CA GLY A 226 14.03 5.54 1.03
C GLY A 226 14.34 6.54 2.15
N ALA A 227 13.57 6.50 3.25
CA ALA A 227 13.69 7.41 4.39
C ALA A 227 15.09 7.51 5.04
N ALA A 228 16.01 6.59 4.73
CA ALA A 228 17.44 6.76 4.99
C ALA A 228 18.20 6.88 3.66
N ALA A 229 18.87 8.01 3.42
CA ALA A 229 19.95 8.04 2.45
C ALA A 229 20.95 6.91 2.77
N PRO A 230 21.41 6.13 1.78
CA PRO A 230 21.32 6.37 0.34
C PRO A 230 20.20 5.59 -0.38
N MET A 231 19.15 5.14 0.30
CA MET A 231 18.12 4.32 -0.34
C MET A 231 17.39 5.12 -1.44
N PRO A 232 17.35 4.62 -2.68
CA PRO A 232 16.67 5.31 -3.75
C PRO A 232 15.16 5.24 -3.56
N MET A 233 14.47 6.30 -3.95
CA MET A 233 13.02 6.23 -4.13
C MET A 233 12.74 5.18 -5.21
N ARG A 234 11.82 4.25 -4.95
CA ARG A 234 11.46 3.15 -5.85
C ARG A 234 9.95 3.06 -6.01
N LEU A 235 9.50 3.02 -7.26
CA LEU A 235 8.16 2.60 -7.64
C LEU A 235 8.23 1.19 -8.19
N SER A 236 7.37 0.31 -7.70
CA SER A 236 7.24 -1.06 -8.19
C SER A 236 5.89 -1.25 -8.83
N PHE A 237 5.90 -1.79 -10.03
CA PHE A 237 4.75 -2.12 -10.85
C PHE A 237 4.71 -3.62 -11.09
N LEU A 238 3.51 -4.17 -11.20
CA LEU A 238 3.28 -5.54 -11.65
C LEU A 238 2.30 -5.52 -12.82
N THR A 239 2.35 -6.52 -13.69
CA THR A 239 1.23 -6.76 -14.61
C THR A 239 -0.07 -6.95 -13.83
N THR A 240 -1.20 -6.64 -14.45
CA THR A 240 -2.52 -6.73 -13.81
C THR A 240 -2.80 -8.15 -13.30
N GLU A 241 -2.36 -9.17 -14.06
CA GLU A 241 -2.46 -10.57 -13.65
C GLU A 241 -1.62 -10.86 -12.41
N ALA A 242 -0.34 -10.49 -12.42
CA ALA A 242 0.56 -10.67 -11.27
C ALA A 242 0.09 -9.88 -10.03
N ALA A 243 -0.47 -8.69 -10.23
CA ALA A 243 -1.09 -7.90 -9.16
C ALA A 243 -2.29 -8.63 -8.53
N LEU A 244 -3.15 -9.25 -9.35
CA LEU A 244 -4.29 -10.03 -8.87
C LEU A 244 -3.86 -11.30 -8.14
N VAL A 245 -2.82 -12.00 -8.64
CA VAL A 245 -2.24 -13.16 -7.95
C VAL A 245 -1.73 -12.72 -6.57
N ARG A 246 -0.94 -11.65 -6.52
CA ARG A 246 -0.41 -11.08 -5.27
C ARG A 246 -1.49 -10.66 -4.28
N LEU A 247 -2.62 -10.14 -4.74
CA LEU A 247 -3.75 -9.75 -3.88
C LEU A 247 -4.57 -10.96 -3.37
N ARG A 248 -4.40 -12.13 -3.96
CA ARG A 248 -5.11 -13.36 -3.58
C ARG A 248 -4.25 -14.30 -2.74
N ASP A 249 -2.95 -14.32 -2.99
CA ASP A 249 -1.99 -15.18 -2.32
C ASP A 249 -1.11 -14.36 -1.37
N ASP A 250 -1.51 -14.40 -0.10
CA ASP A 250 -0.81 -13.72 0.99
C ASP A 250 0.59 -14.32 1.27
N GLN A 251 1.03 -15.39 0.58
CA GLN A 251 2.37 -15.97 0.73
C GLN A 251 3.33 -15.69 -0.45
N ALA A 252 2.84 -15.12 -1.56
CA ALA A 252 3.59 -15.00 -2.82
C ALA A 252 4.78 -14.02 -2.80
N PHE A 253 4.99 -13.25 -1.73
CA PHE A 253 6.07 -12.24 -1.66
C PHE A 253 7.45 -12.86 -1.45
N ALA A 254 7.51 -14.05 -0.85
CA ALA A 254 8.76 -14.60 -0.33
C ALA A 254 9.53 -15.48 -1.33
N ALA A 255 8.91 -15.93 -2.43
CA ALA A 255 9.47 -17.05 -3.18
C ALA A 255 9.42 -16.97 -4.72
N ASP A 256 8.66 -16.06 -5.34
CA ASP A 256 8.36 -16.28 -6.76
C ASP A 256 9.31 -15.56 -7.73
N ASP A 257 10.23 -16.34 -8.30
CA ASP A 257 10.89 -16.00 -9.57
C ASP A 257 9.87 -15.68 -10.68
N GLU A 258 8.64 -16.23 -10.57
CA GLU A 258 7.54 -15.95 -11.49
C GLU A 258 7.08 -14.47 -11.43
N LEU A 259 6.99 -13.88 -10.24
CA LEU A 259 6.68 -12.45 -10.08
C LEU A 259 7.83 -11.55 -10.52
N ARG A 260 9.09 -12.01 -10.43
CA ARG A 260 10.24 -11.25 -10.95
C ARG A 260 10.15 -11.06 -12.46
N GLY A 261 9.56 -12.03 -13.17
CA GLY A 261 9.30 -11.97 -14.61
C GLY A 261 8.15 -11.04 -15.01
N ALA A 262 7.36 -10.54 -14.07
CA ALA A 262 6.21 -9.64 -14.30
C ALA A 262 6.36 -8.28 -13.61
N ALA A 263 7.47 -8.07 -12.89
CA ALA A 263 7.73 -6.85 -12.13
C ALA A 263 8.52 -5.84 -12.96
N LEU A 264 8.09 -4.59 -12.89
CA LEU A 264 8.79 -3.43 -13.42
C LEU A 264 9.04 -2.48 -12.26
N SER A 265 10.28 -2.08 -12.03
CA SER A 265 10.64 -1.11 -11.00
C SER A 265 11.29 0.10 -11.64
N VAL A 266 10.93 1.29 -11.14
CA VAL A 266 11.62 2.55 -11.44
C VAL A 266 12.23 3.05 -10.14
N SER A 267 13.55 3.18 -10.10
CA SER A 267 14.24 3.80 -8.99
C SER A 267 14.87 5.14 -9.38
N LEU A 268 14.84 6.08 -8.44
CA LEU A 268 15.45 7.38 -8.52
C LEU A 268 16.51 7.48 -7.43
N THR A 269 17.76 7.68 -7.85
CA THR A 269 18.91 7.83 -6.96
C THR A 269 19.49 9.21 -7.17
N ARG A 270 19.74 9.96 -6.09
CA ARG A 270 20.53 11.18 -6.19
C ARG A 270 21.96 10.86 -6.58
N ALA A 271 22.50 11.60 -7.54
CA ALA A 271 23.91 11.52 -7.86
C ALA A 271 24.46 12.93 -8.12
N ARG A 272 25.69 13.21 -7.70
CA ARG A 272 26.36 14.49 -8.03
C ARG A 272 27.02 14.44 -9.41
N SER A 273 27.36 13.24 -9.84
CA SER A 273 27.94 12.93 -11.14
C SER A 273 27.49 11.53 -11.54
N SER A 274 27.56 11.27 -12.83
CA SER A 274 27.23 9.98 -13.41
C SER A 274 28.21 9.70 -14.54
N ARG A 275 28.53 8.42 -14.74
CA ARG A 275 29.25 7.97 -15.95
C ARG A 275 28.35 7.96 -17.19
N TYR A 276 27.05 8.05 -17.00
CA TYR A 276 26.05 8.04 -18.06
C TYR A 276 25.89 9.45 -18.66
N PRO A 277 25.77 9.57 -20.00
CA PRO A 277 25.48 10.83 -20.66
C PRO A 277 24.14 11.41 -20.20
N ASP A 278 24.07 12.74 -20.11
CA ASP A 278 22.88 13.46 -19.69
C ASP A 278 21.78 13.38 -20.77
N GLY A 279 20.57 13.01 -20.37
CA GLY A 279 19.41 12.93 -21.26
C GLY A 279 19.34 11.69 -22.17
N GLU A 280 20.36 10.83 -22.16
CA GLU A 280 20.39 9.60 -22.95
C GLU A 280 19.99 8.38 -22.12
N VAL A 281 19.17 7.51 -22.72
CA VAL A 281 18.77 6.24 -22.09
C VAL A 281 19.66 5.11 -22.57
N GLU A 282 20.45 4.55 -21.66
CA GLU A 282 21.26 3.35 -21.91
C GLU A 282 20.54 2.12 -21.38
N CYS A 283 20.41 1.08 -22.21
CA CYS A 283 19.80 -0.18 -21.81
C CYS A 283 20.78 -1.33 -22.00
N ALA A 284 20.90 -2.19 -20.99
CA ALA A 284 21.69 -3.41 -21.01
C ALA A 284 21.08 -4.43 -20.04
N GLU A 285 21.05 -5.70 -20.44
CA GLU A 285 20.68 -6.83 -19.56
C GLU A 285 19.33 -6.69 -18.84
N GLY A 286 18.30 -6.16 -19.51
CA GLY A 286 16.96 -5.98 -18.92
C GLY A 286 16.86 -4.82 -17.94
N GLU A 287 17.82 -3.89 -17.98
CA GLU A 287 17.84 -2.68 -17.20
C GLU A 287 18.10 -1.48 -18.13
N CYS A 288 17.34 -0.40 -17.94
CA CYS A 288 17.56 0.88 -18.60
C CYS A 288 17.93 1.94 -17.56
N ARG A 289 18.84 2.84 -17.90
CA ARG A 289 19.29 3.93 -17.03
C ARG A 289 19.24 5.25 -17.79
N LEU A 290 18.88 6.32 -17.08
CA LEU A 290 18.82 7.67 -17.61
C LEU A 290 19.38 8.64 -16.56
N TRP A 291 20.44 9.35 -16.92
CA TRP A 291 20.99 10.41 -16.08
C TRP A 291 20.34 11.74 -16.44
N ARG A 292 19.92 12.50 -15.42
CA ARG A 292 19.30 13.82 -15.52
C ARG A 292 20.12 14.80 -14.70
N LYS A 293 21.09 15.46 -15.35
CA LYS A 293 22.02 16.40 -14.71
C LYS A 293 21.31 17.63 -14.16
N ASP A 294 20.26 18.09 -14.86
CA ASP A 294 19.37 19.17 -14.44
C ASP A 294 18.73 18.94 -13.07
N ALA A 295 18.33 17.70 -12.82
CA ALA A 295 17.70 17.28 -11.57
C ALA A 295 18.66 16.63 -10.56
N GLY A 296 19.90 16.33 -10.95
CA GLY A 296 20.86 15.64 -10.08
C GLY A 296 20.46 14.19 -9.75
N VAL A 297 19.77 13.51 -10.67
CA VAL A 297 19.20 12.17 -10.43
C VAL A 297 19.54 11.15 -11.51
N LEU A 298 19.84 9.93 -11.07
CA LEU A 298 19.94 8.74 -11.90
C LEU A 298 18.62 7.97 -11.79
N LEU A 299 17.94 7.85 -12.92
CA LEU A 299 16.75 7.03 -13.07
C LEU A 299 17.16 5.65 -13.58
N GLN A 300 16.56 4.61 -13.02
CA GLN A 300 16.81 3.23 -13.39
C GLN A 300 15.49 2.49 -13.50
N ALA A 301 15.23 1.88 -14.64
CA ALA A 301 14.10 0.98 -14.87
C ALA A 301 14.63 -0.44 -14.98
N LYS A 302 14.05 -1.37 -14.23
CA LYS A 302 14.43 -2.80 -14.25
C LYS A 302 13.17 -3.66 -14.26
N GLY A 303 13.13 -4.69 -15.09
CA GLY A 303 12.01 -5.63 -15.12
C GLY A 303 11.84 -6.35 -16.44
N LEU A 304 11.43 -7.62 -16.39
CA LEU A 304 10.99 -8.40 -17.54
C LEU A 304 9.44 -8.41 -17.57
N PRO A 305 8.79 -8.62 -18.72
CA PRO A 305 9.34 -8.62 -20.07
C PRO A 305 9.17 -7.25 -20.73
N ALA A 306 9.18 -6.14 -19.97
CA ALA A 306 9.02 -4.82 -20.54
C ALA A 306 10.05 -4.64 -21.66
N GLU A 307 9.58 -4.68 -22.91
CA GLU A 307 10.48 -4.55 -24.06
C GLU A 307 11.26 -3.24 -23.89
N GLU A 308 12.52 -3.24 -24.31
CA GLU A 308 13.41 -2.07 -24.23
C GLU A 308 12.73 -0.75 -24.64
N PRO A 309 11.89 -0.67 -25.70
CA PRO A 309 11.16 0.54 -26.05
C PRO A 309 10.19 1.03 -24.96
N GLY A 310 9.55 0.12 -24.23
CA GLY A 310 8.63 0.44 -23.14
C GLY A 310 9.38 1.03 -21.93
N MET A 311 10.50 0.42 -21.53
CA MET A 311 11.34 0.93 -20.45
C MET A 311 11.95 2.29 -20.79
N LYS A 312 12.45 2.45 -22.02
CA LYS A 312 12.95 3.74 -22.53
C LYS A 312 11.88 4.83 -22.46
N ARG A 313 10.67 4.54 -22.97
CA ARG A 313 9.56 5.50 -22.96
C ARG A 313 9.14 5.86 -21.53
N MET A 314 9.15 4.90 -20.61
CA MET A 314 8.86 5.16 -19.20
C MET A 314 9.89 6.09 -18.57
N LEU A 315 11.18 5.82 -18.72
CA LEU A 315 12.25 6.68 -18.18
C LEU A 315 12.21 8.10 -18.74
N LEU A 316 12.01 8.24 -20.05
CA LEU A 316 11.87 9.54 -20.72
C LEU A 316 10.62 10.31 -20.27
N SER A 317 9.61 9.61 -19.76
CA SER A 317 8.38 10.23 -19.24
C SER A 317 8.48 10.70 -17.79
N VAL A 318 9.59 10.40 -17.10
CA VAL A 318 9.81 10.85 -15.73
C VAL A 318 10.05 12.35 -15.74
N THR A 319 9.24 13.08 -14.99
CA THR A 319 9.40 14.52 -14.77
C THR A 319 9.48 14.79 -13.27
N PRO A 320 10.36 15.69 -12.79
CA PRO A 320 10.32 16.14 -11.41
C PRO A 320 8.94 16.70 -11.07
N ALA A 321 8.47 16.50 -9.84
CA ALA A 321 7.29 17.19 -9.37
C ALA A 321 7.67 18.66 -9.08
N GLU A 322 7.14 19.61 -9.84
CA GLU A 322 7.45 21.05 -9.70
C GLU A 322 7.16 21.60 -8.29
N ASP A 323 6.21 20.98 -7.60
CA ASP A 323 5.68 21.44 -6.31
C ASP A 323 6.31 20.73 -5.10
N VAL A 324 7.22 19.75 -5.34
CA VAL A 324 7.74 18.88 -4.28
C VAL A 324 9.24 18.70 -4.48
N PRO A 325 10.09 19.36 -3.68
CA PRO A 325 11.53 19.09 -3.66
C PRO A 325 11.76 17.59 -3.50
N VAL A 326 12.74 17.03 -4.22
CA VAL A 326 13.03 15.59 -4.16
C VAL A 326 13.36 15.13 -2.74
N ASP A 327 13.88 16.04 -1.89
CA ASP A 327 14.11 15.79 -0.45
C ASP A 327 12.83 15.75 0.39
N ASP A 328 11.83 16.54 0.00
CA ASP A 328 10.58 16.72 0.74
C ASP A 328 9.46 15.83 0.18
N ALA A 329 9.82 14.91 -0.70
CA ALA A 329 8.89 14.03 -1.38
C ALA A 329 8.43 12.89 -0.47
N VAL A 330 7.18 12.99 -0.01
CA VAL A 330 6.54 12.05 0.91
C VAL A 330 5.36 11.39 0.21
N PRO A 331 5.42 10.10 -0.14
CA PRO A 331 5.03 9.42 -1.43
C PRO A 331 3.62 9.58 -2.02
N ALA A 332 3.33 9.66 -3.35
CA ALA A 332 2.14 9.16 -4.15
C ALA A 332 1.00 10.03 -4.80
N SER A 333 1.17 10.44 -6.06
CA SER A 333 0.29 9.92 -7.15
C SER A 333 1.04 9.85 -8.47
N ALA A 334 1.07 8.68 -9.11
CA ALA A 334 1.41 8.59 -10.53
C ALA A 334 0.10 8.78 -11.31
N ARG A 335 -0.15 10.00 -11.78
CA ARG A 335 -1.21 10.20 -12.78
C ARG A 335 -0.73 9.65 -14.11
N LEU A 336 -1.22 8.48 -14.48
CA LEU A 336 -1.16 8.05 -15.86
C LEU A 336 -1.98 9.04 -16.70
N PRO A 337 -1.50 9.45 -17.89
CA PRO A 337 -2.31 10.24 -18.80
C PRO A 337 -3.62 9.48 -19.06
N ARG A 338 -4.74 10.20 -19.01
CA ARG A 338 -6.03 9.66 -19.46
C ARG A 338 -5.86 9.29 -20.94
N ARG A 339 -6.12 8.03 -21.27
CA ARG A 339 -6.29 7.62 -22.68
C ARG A 339 -7.51 8.30 -23.27
#